data_AF-A0A919FIL1-F1
#
_entry.id   AF-A0A919FIL1-F1
#
_cell.length_a   1.000
_cell.length_b   1.000
_cell.length_c   1.000
_cell.angle_alpha   90.00
_cell.angle_beta   90.00
_cell.angle_gamma   90.00
#
_symmetry.space_group_name_H-M   'P 1'
#
loop_
_entity.id
_entity.type
_entity.pdbx_description
1 polymer ?
#
loop_
_entity_poly.entity_id
_entity_poly.type
_entity_poly.pdbx_seq_one_letter_code
_entity_poly.pdbx_strand_id
1 'polypeptide(L)'
;MRLVHVLLLAETLSDAERLASAWRGAAPHVGTDVREVRVPQVVGASAGGAGHGAGPGNGSGEGQGSGVLLAGAAIPVGRPDAVGPQDVGPAHPGPTPPGPARSVLPRVEGAALAEAAARADVVVAYVTRLDGEGLHRGVVVEAAAAAAPHAVPVVVVTEHSEVSRREWSTAGLSGVHEVADGDVARVARTWTPGWAR
;
A
#
# COMPACT_ATOMS: atom_id res chain seq x y z
N MET A 1 -13.99 -7.88 27.78
CA MET A 1 -12.64 -7.84 27.16
C MET A 1 -12.85 -7.64 25.68
N ARG A 2 -12.15 -6.68 25.05
CA ARG A 2 -12.36 -6.34 23.63
C ARG A 2 -11.57 -7.32 22.77
N LEU A 3 -12.24 -7.99 21.84
CA LEU A 3 -11.58 -8.82 20.83
C LEU A 3 -10.89 -7.89 19.82
N VAL A 4 -9.66 -8.23 19.40
CA VAL A 4 -8.99 -7.56 18.28
C VAL A 4 -9.80 -7.84 17.02
N HIS A 5 -10.14 -6.80 16.27
CA HIS A 5 -10.91 -6.87 15.03
C HIS A 5 -10.03 -6.56 13.82
N VAL A 6 -10.01 -7.46 12.84
CA VAL A 6 -9.22 -7.31 11.61
C VAL A 6 -10.18 -7.14 10.44
N LEU A 7 -9.95 -6.10 9.65
CA LEU A 7 -10.61 -5.94 8.36
C LEU A 7 -9.68 -6.47 7.25
N LEU A 8 -10.13 -7.49 6.53
CA LEU A 8 -9.39 -8.17 5.47
C LEU A 8 -9.94 -7.75 4.10
N LEU A 9 -9.08 -7.17 3.27
CA LEU A 9 -9.42 -6.64 1.96
C LEU A 9 -8.62 -7.35 0.89
N ALA A 10 -9.25 -7.69 -0.24
CA ALA A 10 -8.56 -8.17 -1.43
C ALA A 10 -9.31 -7.73 -2.70
N GLU A 11 -8.67 -7.88 -3.86
CA GLU A 11 -9.29 -7.60 -5.16
C GLU A 11 -10.41 -8.59 -5.51
N THR A 12 -10.30 -9.82 -5.01
CA THR A 12 -11.32 -10.87 -5.18
C THR A 12 -11.83 -11.35 -3.82
N LEU A 13 -13.11 -11.72 -3.76
CA LEU A 13 -13.69 -12.28 -2.54
C LEU A 13 -13.00 -13.59 -2.12
N SER A 14 -12.67 -14.45 -3.09
CA SER A 14 -12.00 -15.73 -2.85
C SER A 14 -10.64 -15.56 -2.16
N ASP A 15 -9.87 -14.53 -2.53
CA ASP A 15 -8.59 -14.24 -1.89
C ASP A 15 -8.79 -13.70 -0.48
N ALA A 16 -9.78 -12.81 -0.30
CA ALA A 16 -10.13 -12.27 1.00
C ALA A 16 -10.58 -13.38 1.97
N GLU A 17 -11.37 -14.35 1.50
CA GLU A 17 -11.80 -15.51 2.28
C GLU A 17 -10.65 -16.47 2.60
N ARG A 18 -9.74 -16.72 1.65
CA ARG A 18 -8.53 -17.52 1.87
C ARG A 18 -7.66 -16.89 2.94
N LEU A 19 -7.42 -15.58 2.84
CA LEU A 19 -6.69 -14.80 3.82
C LEU A 19 -7.37 -14.90 5.20
N ALA A 20 -8.70 -14.78 5.25
CA ALA A 20 -9.47 -14.88 6.50
C ALA A 20 -9.41 -16.25 7.13
N SER A 21 -9.43 -17.32 6.34
CA SER A 21 -9.26 -18.69 6.83
C SER A 21 -7.88 -18.87 7.47
N ALA A 22 -6.82 -18.42 6.79
CA ALA A 22 -5.46 -18.48 7.31
C ALA A 22 -5.29 -17.62 8.58
N TRP A 23 -5.87 -16.42 8.60
CA TRP A 23 -5.81 -15.51 9.74
C TRP A 23 -6.47 -16.10 10.98
N ARG A 24 -7.70 -16.65 10.84
CA ARG A 24 -8.42 -17.30 11.94
C ARG A 24 -7.70 -18.54 12.46
N GLY A 25 -7.06 -19.32 11.59
CA GLY A 25 -6.24 -20.46 11.99
C GLY A 25 -5.04 -20.05 12.84
N ALA A 26 -4.43 -18.91 12.54
CA ALA A 26 -3.24 -18.40 13.24
C ALA A 26 -3.57 -17.57 14.50
N ALA A 27 -4.73 -16.91 14.53
CA ALA A 27 -5.15 -16.02 15.60
C ALA A 27 -6.65 -16.23 15.93
N PRO A 28 -7.01 -17.34 16.59
CA PRO A 28 -8.42 -17.73 16.81
C PRO A 28 -9.20 -16.80 17.75
N HIS A 29 -8.54 -15.88 18.43
CA HIS A 29 -9.16 -14.87 19.32
C HIS A 29 -9.53 -13.57 18.62
N VAL A 30 -9.38 -13.50 17.31
CA VAL A 30 -9.58 -12.27 16.52
C VAL A 30 -10.91 -12.36 15.78
N GLY A 31 -11.69 -11.28 15.81
CA GLY A 31 -12.81 -11.11 14.90
C GLY A 31 -12.32 -10.68 13.51
N THR A 32 -12.82 -11.29 12.44
CA THR A 32 -12.44 -10.94 11.07
C THR A 32 -13.67 -10.48 10.28
N ASP A 33 -13.60 -9.31 9.64
CA ASP A 33 -14.53 -8.88 8.58
C ASP A 33 -13.81 -8.99 7.23
N VAL A 34 -14.50 -9.48 6.20
CA VAL A 34 -13.92 -9.80 4.89
C VAL A 34 -14.64 -8.99 3.83
N ARG A 35 -13.89 -8.27 3.00
CA ARG A 35 -14.46 -7.49 1.90
C ARG A 35 -13.65 -7.59 0.63
N GLU A 36 -14.37 -7.76 -0.47
CA GLU A 36 -13.85 -7.51 -1.81
C GLU A 36 -13.86 -6.00 -2.06
N VAL A 37 -12.80 -5.48 -2.67
CA VAL A 37 -12.73 -4.08 -3.11
C VAL A 37 -12.48 -4.06 -4.61
N ARG A 38 -13.51 -3.69 -5.38
CA ARG A 38 -13.39 -3.52 -6.83
C ARG A 38 -13.13 -2.07 -7.17
N VAL A 39 -11.87 -1.76 -7.44
CA VAL A 39 -11.52 -0.44 -7.98
C VAL A 39 -11.94 -0.38 -9.44
N PRO A 40 -12.74 0.63 -9.87
CA PRO A 40 -13.10 0.79 -11.26
C PRO A 40 -11.84 0.84 -12.13
N GLN A 41 -11.70 -0.12 -13.04
CA GLN A 41 -10.63 -0.10 -14.02
C GLN A 41 -10.83 1.13 -14.91
N VAL A 42 -9.87 2.05 -14.92
CA VAL A 42 -9.86 3.12 -15.91
C VAL A 42 -9.53 2.47 -17.24
N VAL A 43 -10.56 2.19 -18.05
CA VAL A 43 -10.41 1.66 -19.41
C VAL A 43 -9.73 2.75 -20.25
N GLY A 44 -8.40 2.81 -20.22
CA GLY A 44 -7.69 3.91 -20.87
C GLY A 44 -6.20 3.97 -20.59
N ALA A 45 -5.45 2.99 -21.12
CA ALA A 45 -4.17 3.21 -21.81
C ALA A 45 -3.62 1.85 -22.26
N SER A 46 -4.28 1.23 -23.24
CA SER A 46 -3.59 0.22 -24.06
C SER A 46 -2.45 0.91 -24.78
N ALA A 47 -1.22 0.78 -24.27
CA ALA A 47 -0.02 1.09 -25.02
C ALA A 47 0.12 0.04 -26.13
N GLY A 48 -0.55 0.27 -27.25
CA GLY A 48 -0.22 -0.35 -28.52
C GLY A 48 1.19 0.05 -28.92
N GLY A 49 2.09 -0.93 -28.99
CA GLY A 49 3.46 -0.77 -29.44
C GLY A 49 3.92 -2.02 -30.19
N ALA A 50 3.21 -2.37 -31.27
CA ALA A 50 3.67 -3.38 -32.20
C ALA A 50 4.68 -2.78 -33.19
N GLY A 51 5.95 -3.15 -33.01
CA GLY A 51 6.93 -3.48 -34.06
C GLY A 51 7.49 -2.39 -34.97
N HIS A 52 8.84 -2.32 -35.06
CA HIS A 52 9.59 -2.38 -36.31
C HIS A 52 11.12 -2.48 -36.08
N GLY A 53 11.77 -3.44 -36.77
CA GLY A 53 13.13 -3.24 -37.30
C GLY A 53 14.26 -4.08 -36.67
N ALA A 54 14.84 -4.97 -37.47
CA ALA A 54 15.98 -5.82 -37.15
C ALA A 54 17.34 -5.25 -37.63
N GLY A 55 18.35 -5.28 -36.74
CA GLY A 55 19.81 -5.52 -36.94
C GLY A 55 20.67 -4.63 -37.87
N PRO A 56 22.01 -4.86 -37.94
CA PRO A 56 22.98 -5.28 -36.91
C PRO A 56 24.22 -4.34 -36.81
N GLY A 57 25.03 -4.44 -35.75
CA GLY A 57 26.30 -3.70 -35.65
C GLY A 57 27.22 -4.18 -34.53
N ASN A 58 28.28 -4.90 -34.90
CA ASN A 58 29.40 -5.25 -34.03
C ASN A 58 30.26 -4.00 -33.76
N GLY A 59 30.58 -3.76 -32.49
CA GLY A 59 31.54 -2.75 -32.06
C GLY A 59 32.01 -3.02 -30.64
N SER A 60 33.20 -3.58 -30.51
CA SER A 60 33.95 -3.82 -29.28
C SER A 60 34.42 -2.50 -28.66
N GLY A 61 34.21 -2.33 -27.35
CA GLY A 61 34.76 -1.24 -26.56
C GLY A 61 34.56 -1.49 -25.07
N GLU A 62 35.63 -1.89 -24.39
CA GLU A 62 35.71 -1.92 -22.93
C GLU A 62 35.59 -0.52 -22.35
N GLY A 63 34.81 -0.37 -21.28
CA GLY A 63 34.76 0.87 -20.52
C GLY A 63 33.45 1.08 -19.75
N GLN A 64 33.42 0.56 -18.52
CA GLN A 64 33.00 1.31 -17.33
C GLN A 64 31.67 2.11 -17.38
N GLY A 65 30.67 1.66 -16.61
CA GLY A 65 29.60 2.55 -16.16
C GLY A 65 28.26 1.86 -15.92
N SER A 66 27.98 1.56 -14.66
CA SER A 66 26.64 1.28 -14.16
C SER A 66 25.73 2.49 -14.46
N GLY A 67 24.79 2.33 -15.39
CA GLY A 67 23.80 3.33 -15.76
C GLY A 67 22.48 3.06 -15.04
N VAL A 68 22.30 3.68 -13.87
CA VAL A 68 20.99 3.80 -13.21
C VAL A 68 20.20 4.87 -13.96
N LEU A 69 19.05 4.50 -14.55
CA LEU A 69 18.07 5.45 -15.04
C LEU A 69 17.39 6.12 -13.83
N LEU A 70 17.93 7.26 -13.40
CA LEU A 70 17.28 8.19 -12.49
C LEU A 70 16.30 9.05 -13.29
N ALA A 71 15.03 8.62 -13.33
CA ALA A 71 13.91 9.47 -13.73
C ALA A 71 13.01 9.67 -12.50
N GLY A 72 13.24 10.77 -11.78
CA GLY A 72 12.44 11.20 -10.65
C GLY A 72 13.13 12.41 -10.02
N ALA A 73 12.49 13.58 -10.09
CA ALA A 73 13.03 14.86 -9.66
C ALA A 73 13.74 14.75 -8.30
N ALA A 74 15.03 15.10 -8.28
CA ALA A 74 15.75 15.26 -7.03
C ALA A 74 15.04 16.33 -6.20
N ILE A 75 14.43 15.92 -5.08
CA ILE A 75 14.06 16.86 -4.03
C ILE A 75 15.38 17.50 -3.59
N PRO A 76 15.56 18.83 -3.71
CA PRO A 76 16.78 19.45 -3.24
C PRO A 76 16.86 19.24 -1.73
N VAL A 77 17.78 18.38 -1.29
CA VAL A 77 18.21 18.31 0.11
C VAL A 77 19.17 19.47 0.36
N GLY A 78 18.67 20.69 0.10
CA GLY A 78 19.28 21.88 0.69
C GLY A 78 19.11 21.76 2.20
N ARG A 79 20.16 22.09 2.95
CA ARG A 79 20.01 22.47 4.35
C ARG A 79 18.88 23.50 4.36
N PRO A 80 17.76 23.30 5.09
CA PRO A 80 16.72 24.30 5.09
C PRO A 80 17.39 25.61 5.50
N ASP A 81 17.26 26.64 4.66
CA ASP A 81 17.48 28.00 5.13
C ASP A 81 16.68 28.10 6.42
N ALA A 82 17.37 28.46 7.50
CA ALA A 82 16.74 28.52 8.80
C ALA A 82 15.53 29.45 8.68
N VAL A 83 14.35 28.85 8.58
CA VAL A 83 13.08 29.58 8.61
C VAL A 83 13.12 30.30 9.94
N GLY A 84 13.33 31.62 9.87
CA GLY A 84 13.42 32.43 11.06
C GLY A 84 12.14 32.25 11.87
N PRO A 85 12.17 32.40 13.21
CA PRO A 85 10.97 32.29 14.05
C PRO A 85 9.85 33.29 13.70
N GLN A 86 10.07 34.16 12.71
CA GLN A 86 9.15 35.16 12.17
C GLN A 86 8.21 34.59 11.08
N ASP A 87 8.54 33.47 10.43
CA ASP A 87 7.79 32.93 9.29
C ASP A 87 6.82 31.79 9.66
N VAL A 88 6.79 31.39 10.94
CA VAL A 88 5.83 30.41 11.47
C VAL A 88 4.57 31.15 11.95
N GLY A 89 3.98 31.95 11.05
CA GLY A 89 2.67 32.57 11.28
C GLY A 89 1.53 31.65 10.83
N PRO A 90 0.31 31.79 11.37
CA PRO A 90 -0.87 31.00 10.97
C PRO A 90 -1.27 31.13 9.48
N ALA A 91 -0.62 32.04 8.74
CA ALA A 91 -0.83 32.28 7.31
C ALA A 91 0.02 31.40 6.37
N HIS A 92 1.04 30.70 6.89
CA HIS A 92 1.88 29.80 6.09
C HIS A 92 1.87 28.39 6.68
N PRO A 93 0.81 27.60 6.44
CA PRO A 93 0.87 26.18 6.73
C PRO A 93 2.06 25.60 5.95
N GLY A 94 3.00 24.98 6.67
CA GLY A 94 4.09 24.24 6.04
C GLY A 94 3.55 23.16 5.08
N PRO A 95 4.40 22.56 4.24
CA PRO A 95 3.96 21.53 3.30
C PRO A 95 3.25 20.43 4.07
N THR A 96 1.97 20.23 3.76
CA THR A 96 1.20 19.11 4.31
C THR A 96 1.95 17.83 3.96
N PRO A 97 2.22 16.94 4.94
CA PRO A 97 2.80 15.65 4.64
C PRO A 97 1.95 14.98 3.55
N PRO A 98 2.56 14.32 2.55
CA PRO A 98 1.78 13.54 1.60
C PRO A 98 0.96 12.52 2.40
N GLY A 99 -0.36 12.71 2.42
CA GLY A 99 -1.30 11.73 2.97
C GLY A 99 -1.52 10.61 1.96
N PRO A 100 -2.23 9.54 2.34
CA PRO A 100 -2.59 8.49 1.40
C PRO A 100 -3.35 9.10 0.21
N ALA A 101 -3.20 8.47 -0.95
CA ALA A 101 -3.95 8.87 -2.14
C ALA A 101 -5.46 8.82 -1.85
N ARG A 102 -6.21 9.70 -2.53
CA ARG A 102 -7.66 9.77 -2.33
C ARG A 102 -8.32 8.50 -2.87
N SER A 103 -9.31 8.00 -2.13
CA SER A 103 -10.21 6.93 -2.58
C SER A 103 -10.86 7.29 -3.92
N VAL A 104 -10.91 6.32 -4.83
CA VAL A 104 -11.62 6.42 -6.11
C VAL A 104 -12.92 5.60 -6.12
N LEU A 105 -13.25 4.94 -5.01
CA LEU A 105 -14.49 4.17 -4.88
C LEU A 105 -15.72 5.08 -4.97
N PRO A 106 -16.85 4.55 -5.48
CA PRO A 106 -18.14 5.23 -5.35
C PRO A 106 -18.39 5.65 -3.90
N ARG A 107 -18.97 6.84 -3.69
CA ARG A 107 -19.11 7.45 -2.36
C ARG A 107 -19.73 6.52 -1.31
N VAL A 108 -20.74 5.74 -1.71
CA VAL A 108 -21.44 4.80 -0.83
C VAL A 108 -20.52 3.65 -0.41
N GLU A 109 -19.77 3.10 -1.36
CA GLU A 109 -18.80 2.02 -1.11
C GLU A 109 -17.63 2.51 -0.26
N GLY A 110 -17.08 3.69 -0.59
CA GLY A 110 -16.02 4.33 0.19
C GLY A 110 -16.45 4.64 1.63
N ALA A 111 -17.67 5.13 1.85
CA ALA A 111 -18.21 5.35 3.18
C ALA A 111 -18.38 4.03 3.95
N ALA A 112 -18.89 2.99 3.30
CA ALA A 112 -19.04 1.68 3.91
C ALA A 112 -17.68 1.04 4.28
N LEU A 113 -16.63 1.28 3.49
CA LEU A 113 -15.27 0.84 3.79
C LEU A 113 -14.64 1.64 4.94
N ALA A 114 -14.81 2.97 4.95
CA ALA A 114 -14.35 3.82 6.06
C ALA A 114 -15.00 3.43 7.39
N GLU A 115 -16.31 3.18 7.41
CA GLU A 115 -17.02 2.69 8.59
C GLU A 115 -16.49 1.33 9.07
N ALA A 116 -16.15 0.42 8.15
CA ALA A 116 -15.55 -0.85 8.51
C ALA A 116 -14.15 -0.67 9.10
N ALA A 117 -13.33 0.18 8.49
CA ALA A 117 -11.99 0.51 8.97
C ALA A 117 -12.04 1.16 10.36
N ALA A 118 -13.00 2.05 10.62
CA ALA A 118 -13.19 2.72 11.92
C ALA A 118 -13.43 1.75 13.09
N ARG A 119 -13.96 0.55 12.81
CA ARG A 119 -14.21 -0.50 13.82
C ARG A 119 -13.06 -1.50 13.93
N ALA A 120 -12.13 -1.50 12.98
CA ALA A 120 -10.99 -2.41 12.97
C ALA A 120 -9.86 -1.87 13.85
N ASP A 121 -9.10 -2.80 14.42
CA ASP A 121 -7.84 -2.50 15.11
C ASP A 121 -6.65 -2.60 14.15
N VAL A 122 -6.81 -3.32 13.02
CA VAL A 122 -5.86 -3.37 11.90
C VAL A 122 -6.61 -3.66 10.60
N VAL A 123 -6.20 -3.00 9.51
CA VAL A 123 -6.65 -3.29 8.15
C VAL A 123 -5.54 -4.04 7.42
N VAL A 124 -5.91 -5.13 6.75
CA VAL A 124 -4.99 -5.96 5.98
C VAL A 124 -5.46 -5.98 4.54
N ALA A 125 -4.61 -5.52 3.62
CA ALA A 125 -4.87 -5.63 2.19
C ALA A 125 -4.03 -6.78 1.62
N TYR A 126 -4.65 -7.61 0.78
CA TYR A 126 -3.97 -8.63 -0.01
C TYR A 126 -3.95 -8.25 -1.48
N VAL A 127 -2.76 -8.34 -2.07
CA VAL A 127 -2.50 -8.21 -3.52
C VAL A 127 -1.55 -9.31 -3.93
N THR A 128 -1.57 -9.75 -5.18
CA THR A 128 -0.58 -10.73 -5.68
C THR A 128 0.79 -10.07 -5.87
N ARG A 129 0.81 -8.84 -6.41
CA ARG A 129 2.00 -8.03 -6.62
C ARG A 129 1.76 -6.63 -6.10
N LEU A 130 2.70 -6.13 -5.29
CA LEU A 130 2.73 -4.74 -4.87
C LEU A 130 3.82 -4.00 -5.65
N ASP A 131 3.43 -3.20 -6.63
CA ASP A 131 4.31 -2.35 -7.42
C ASP A 131 4.00 -0.87 -7.23
N GLY A 132 4.68 0.00 -7.99
CA GLY A 132 4.47 1.43 -7.94
C GLY A 132 3.03 1.83 -8.28
N GLU A 133 2.35 1.15 -9.20
CA GLU A 133 0.96 1.45 -9.52
C GLU A 133 0.02 1.06 -8.38
N GLY A 134 0.25 -0.09 -7.75
CA GLY A 134 -0.49 -0.56 -6.57
C GLY A 134 -0.41 0.36 -5.35
N LEU A 135 0.60 1.24 -5.26
CA LEU A 135 0.67 2.29 -4.24
C LEU A 135 -0.14 3.56 -4.57
N HIS A 136 -0.58 3.71 -5.82
CA HIS A 136 -1.34 4.86 -6.28
C HIS A 136 -2.79 4.53 -6.64
N ARG A 137 -3.11 3.24 -6.88
CA ARG A 137 -4.45 2.73 -7.16
C ARG A 137 -4.63 1.32 -6.62
N GLY A 138 -5.87 0.85 -6.54
CA GLY A 138 -6.19 -0.52 -6.14
C GLY A 138 -6.50 -0.65 -4.65
N VAL A 139 -6.66 -1.90 -4.20
CA VAL A 139 -7.13 -2.23 -2.85
C VAL A 139 -6.25 -1.65 -1.74
N VAL A 140 -4.95 -1.52 -1.97
CA VAL A 140 -4.00 -0.97 -0.99
C VAL A 140 -4.26 0.51 -0.73
N VAL A 141 -4.52 1.28 -1.79
CA VAL A 141 -4.86 2.70 -1.66
C VAL A 141 -6.21 2.90 -0.98
N GLU A 142 -7.20 2.09 -1.35
CA GLU A 142 -8.52 2.16 -0.72
C GLU A 142 -8.47 1.80 0.77
N ALA A 143 -7.66 0.81 1.14
CA ALA A 143 -7.39 0.46 2.53
C ALA A 143 -6.76 1.62 3.30
N ALA A 144 -5.70 2.22 2.75
CA ALA A 144 -5.00 3.34 3.36
C ALA A 144 -5.90 4.58 3.51
N ALA A 145 -6.68 4.91 2.47
CA ALA A 145 -7.61 6.03 2.48
C ALA A 145 -8.73 5.85 3.52
N ALA A 146 -9.28 4.64 3.64
CA ALA A 146 -10.34 4.33 4.61
C ALA A 146 -9.84 4.31 6.05
N ALA A 147 -8.62 3.85 6.30
CA ALA A 147 -8.05 3.71 7.64
C ALA A 147 -7.46 5.01 8.20
N ALA A 148 -6.94 5.90 7.34
CA ALA A 148 -6.20 7.08 7.76
C ALA A 148 -6.96 8.04 8.70
N PRO A 149 -8.27 8.34 8.49
CA PRO A 149 -9.02 9.19 9.43
C PRO A 149 -9.11 8.63 10.85
N HIS A 150 -8.91 7.32 11.01
CA HIS A 150 -9.04 6.60 12.27
C HIS A 150 -7.71 6.17 12.88
N ALA A 151 -6.59 6.53 12.23
CA ALA A 151 -5.23 6.10 12.61
C ALA A 151 -5.10 4.58 12.77
N VAL A 152 -5.87 3.81 11.99
CA VAL A 152 -5.81 2.34 12.01
C VAL A 152 -4.64 1.88 11.15
N PRO A 153 -3.74 1.01 11.66
CA PRO A 153 -2.60 0.54 10.89
C PRO A 153 -3.06 -0.27 9.67
N VAL A 154 -2.41 -0.03 8.54
CA VAL A 154 -2.64 -0.76 7.29
C VAL A 154 -1.43 -1.62 6.97
N VAL A 155 -1.68 -2.92 6.79
CA VAL A 155 -0.67 -3.92 6.50
C VAL A 155 -0.96 -4.54 5.14
N VAL A 156 0.06 -4.66 4.30
CA VAL A 156 -0.08 -5.36 3.02
C VAL A 156 0.52 -6.75 3.14
N VAL A 157 -0.24 -7.76 2.72
CA VAL A 157 0.24 -9.12 2.48
C VAL A 157 0.31 -9.30 0.97
N THR A 158 1.46 -9.71 0.45
CA THR A 158 1.65 -9.87 -1.00
C THR A 158 2.46 -11.11 -1.33
N GLU A 159 2.31 -11.65 -2.54
CA GLU A 159 3.22 -12.71 -3.02
C GLU A 159 4.55 -12.12 -3.47
N HIS A 160 4.53 -10.91 -4.02
CA HIS A 160 5.73 -10.19 -4.46
C HIS A 160 5.64 -8.69 -4.20
N SER A 161 6.74 -8.05 -3.77
CA SER A 161 6.84 -6.60 -3.61
C SER A 161 7.99 -6.04 -4.44
N GLU A 162 7.70 -5.04 -5.26
CA GLU A 162 8.68 -4.29 -6.04
C GLU A 162 8.94 -2.90 -5.45
N VAL A 163 8.19 -2.53 -4.40
CA VAL A 163 8.29 -1.23 -3.74
C VAL A 163 9.27 -1.27 -2.59
N SER A 164 10.06 -0.20 -2.48
CA SER A 164 11.00 0.01 -1.39
C SER A 164 10.28 0.40 -0.10
N ARG A 165 11.00 0.25 1.03
CA ARG A 165 10.53 0.70 2.35
C ARG A 165 10.08 2.15 2.38
N ARG A 166 10.82 3.01 1.67
CA ARG A 166 10.52 4.44 1.63
C ARG A 166 9.18 4.69 0.94
N GLU A 167 8.93 4.04 -0.19
CA GLU A 167 7.71 4.23 -0.99
C GLU A 167 6.46 3.79 -0.23
N TRP A 168 6.47 2.59 0.37
CA TRP A 168 5.30 2.15 1.13
C TRP A 168 5.09 2.94 2.43
N SER A 169 6.17 3.41 3.06
CA SER A 169 6.05 4.29 4.24
C SER A 169 5.40 5.63 3.86
N THR A 170 5.77 6.20 2.71
CA THR A 170 5.14 7.44 2.20
C THR A 170 3.69 7.24 1.78
N ALA A 171 3.29 6.02 1.41
CA ALA A 171 1.90 5.68 1.13
C ALA A 171 1.05 5.48 2.40
N GLY A 172 1.64 5.63 3.60
CA GLY A 172 0.94 5.47 4.88
C GLY A 172 0.77 4.02 5.34
N LEU A 173 1.53 3.09 4.75
CA LEU A 173 1.49 1.67 5.14
C LEU A 173 2.34 1.44 6.40
N SER A 174 1.81 0.64 7.33
CA SER A 174 2.50 0.26 8.56
C SER A 174 3.46 -0.91 8.37
N GLY A 175 3.19 -1.77 7.37
CA GLY A 175 4.08 -2.86 6.99
C GLY A 175 3.67 -3.53 5.68
N VAL A 176 4.65 -4.13 5.02
CA VAL A 176 4.47 -4.97 3.83
C VAL A 176 5.14 -6.31 4.11
N HIS A 177 4.43 -7.40 3.85
CA HIS A 177 4.88 -8.76 4.08
C HIS A 177 4.74 -9.59 2.81
N GLU A 178 5.87 -9.91 2.19
CA GLU A 178 5.94 -10.95 1.18
C GLU A 178 5.76 -12.33 1.85
N VAL A 179 4.76 -13.09 1.40
CA VAL A 179 4.46 -14.43 1.90
C VAL A 179 4.74 -15.48 0.83
N ALA A 180 5.92 -16.10 0.92
CA ALA A 180 6.17 -17.33 0.18
C ALA A 180 5.25 -18.44 0.69
N ASP A 181 4.65 -19.22 -0.23
CA ASP A 181 3.76 -20.36 0.05
C ASP A 181 2.60 -20.06 1.01
N GLY A 182 2.19 -18.79 1.12
CA GLY A 182 1.05 -18.39 1.94
C GLY A 182 1.26 -18.46 3.47
N ASP A 183 2.48 -18.24 3.99
CA ASP A 183 2.73 -18.08 5.44
C ASP A 183 2.17 -16.77 6.02
N VAL A 184 0.86 -16.59 5.86
CA VAL A 184 0.05 -15.54 6.49
C VAL A 184 0.06 -15.68 8.00
N ALA A 185 0.28 -16.89 8.53
CA ALA A 185 0.21 -17.18 9.95
C ALA A 185 1.23 -16.37 10.77
N ARG A 186 2.44 -16.17 10.24
CA ARG A 186 3.45 -15.29 10.85
C ARG A 186 2.99 -13.84 10.92
N VAL A 187 2.40 -13.33 9.83
CA VAL A 187 1.88 -11.96 9.75
C VAL A 187 0.74 -11.79 10.77
N ALA A 188 -0.23 -12.71 10.78
CA ALA A 188 -1.35 -12.70 11.72
C ALA A 188 -0.87 -12.65 13.17
N ARG A 189 0.07 -13.51 13.58
CA ARG A 189 0.62 -13.50 14.95
C ARG A 189 1.31 -12.19 15.33
N THR A 190 1.95 -11.53 14.36
CA THR A 190 2.67 -10.26 14.57
C THR A 190 1.69 -9.12 14.81
N TRP A 191 0.63 -9.04 13.99
CA TRP A 191 -0.31 -7.91 14.01
C TRP A 191 -1.51 -8.14 14.92
N THR A 192 -1.73 -9.36 15.40
CA THR A 192 -2.82 -9.68 16.34
C THR A 192 -2.33 -10.53 17.51
N PRO A 193 -1.37 -10.02 18.30
CA PRO A 193 -0.73 -10.81 19.35
C PRO A 193 -1.74 -11.30 20.41
N GLY A 194 -1.58 -12.54 20.84
CA GLY A 194 -2.47 -13.17 21.83
C GLY A 194 -2.35 -12.61 23.25
N TRP A 195 -1.34 -11.80 23.54
CA TRP A 195 -1.19 -11.09 24.81
C TRP A 195 -2.02 -9.81 24.88
N ALA A 196 -2.67 -9.40 23.80
CA ALA A 196 -3.73 -8.37 23.86
C ALA A 196 -5.00 -8.85 24.61
N ARG A 197 -4.90 -9.98 25.33
CA ARG A 197 -5.90 -10.54 26.24
C ARG A 197 -5.56 -10.17 27.67
#